data_AF-A0A7C7YFM2-F1
#
_entry.id   AF-A0A7C7YFM2-F1
#
_cell.length_a   1.000
_cell.length_b   1.000
_cell.length_c   1.000
_cell.angle_alpha   90.00
_cell.angle_beta   90.00
_cell.angle_gamma   90.00
#
_symmetry.space_group_name_H-M   'P 1'
#
loop_
_entity.id
_entity.type
_entity.pdbx_description
1 polymer ?
#
loop_
_entity_poly.entity_id
_entity_poly.type
_entity_poly.pdbx_seq_one_letter_code
_entity_poly.pdbx_strand_id
1 'polypeptide(L)'
;MKWMRRIVKVSLFLGLLVGGWGFAGKNLEPVEIDYVLGKLPGLALWKVLLAAAAIGASAVWVPFGLSALRMRLVVRRYRKEMIGLESELEKLRPLPVPDMADEAGVKA
;
A
#
# COMPACT_ATOMS: atom_id res chain seq x y z
N MET A 1 10.82 -12.04 -8.90
CA MET A 1 9.54 -11.29 -8.85
C MET A 1 9.66 -9.75 -8.73
N LYS A 2 10.68 -9.18 -8.08
CA LYS A 2 10.79 -7.71 -7.91
C LYS A 2 10.93 -6.94 -9.23
N TRP A 3 11.57 -7.53 -10.24
CA TRP A 3 11.80 -6.94 -11.56
C TRP A 3 10.51 -6.84 -12.39
N MET A 4 9.73 -7.92 -12.49
CA MET A 4 8.42 -7.90 -13.15
C MET A 4 7.50 -6.82 -12.56
N ARG A 5 7.49 -6.70 -11.23
CA ARG A 5 6.72 -5.67 -10.52
C ARG A 5 7.21 -4.25 -10.79
N ARG A 6 8.48 -4.05 -11.12
CA ARG A 6 9.04 -2.74 -11.54
C ARG A 6 8.64 -2.43 -12.98
N ILE A 7 8.78 -3.40 -13.89
CA ILE A 7 8.43 -3.24 -15.31
C ILE A 7 6.96 -2.85 -15.46
N VAL A 8 6.05 -3.55 -14.77
CA VAL A 8 4.61 -3.21 -14.80
C VAL A 8 4.35 -1.78 -14.33
N LYS A 9 5.00 -1.33 -13.24
CA LYS A 9 4.83 0.04 -12.74
C LYS A 9 5.37 1.09 -13.70
N VAL A 10 6.55 0.85 -14.27
CA VAL A 10 7.19 1.75 -15.22
C VAL A 10 6.35 1.84 -16.50
N SER A 11 5.90 0.71 -17.04
CA SER A 11 5.04 0.67 -18.22
C SER A 11 3.71 1.38 -17.98
N LEU A 12 3.09 1.19 -16.81
CA LEU A 12 1.85 1.88 -16.45
C LEU A 12 2.08 3.39 -16.34
N PHE A 13 3.18 3.81 -15.72
CA PHE A 13 3.55 5.22 -15.58
C PHE A 13 3.80 5.89 -16.93
N LEU A 14 4.61 5.27 -17.81
CA LEU A 14 4.85 5.78 -19.16
C LEU A 14 3.57 5.82 -19.99
N GLY A 15 2.73 4.78 -19.90
CA GLY A 15 1.44 4.73 -20.60
C GLY A 15 0.50 5.87 -20.15
N LEU A 16 0.41 6.11 -18.84
CA LEU A 16 -0.36 7.24 -18.30
C LEU A 16 0.22 8.59 -18.71
N LEU A 17 1.55 8.72 -18.78
CA LEU A 17 2.20 9.98 -19.11
C LEU A 17 2.02 10.33 -20.60
N VAL A 18 2.31 9.38 -21.49
CA VAL A 18 2.15 9.58 -22.94
C VAL A 18 0.67 9.67 -23.31
N GLY A 19 -0.17 8.80 -22.75
CA GLY A 19 -1.62 8.81 -22.95
C GLY A 19 -2.26 10.10 -22.43
N GLY A 20 -1.90 10.53 -21.22
CA GLY A 20 -2.39 11.76 -20.61
C GLY A 20 -1.96 13.01 -21.38
N TRP A 21 -0.70 13.07 -21.83
CA TRP A 21 -0.21 14.18 -22.65
C TRP A 21 -0.93 14.27 -24.00
N GLY A 22 -1.05 13.14 -24.71
CA GLY A 22 -1.77 13.07 -25.98
C GLY A 22 -3.26 13.38 -25.84
N PHE A 23 -3.87 12.96 -24.74
CA PHE A 23 -5.26 13.26 -24.40
C PHE A 23 -5.47 14.75 -24.12
N ALA A 24 -4.59 15.39 -23.33
CA ALA A 24 -4.68 16.81 -23.04
C ALA A 24 -4.52 17.69 -24.29
N GLY A 25 -3.59 17.33 -25.19
CA GLY A 25 -3.36 18.07 -26.43
C GLY A 25 -4.50 17.98 -27.44
N LYS A 26 -5.24 16.86 -27.47
CA LYS A 26 -6.35 16.63 -28.41
C LYS A 26 -7.71 17.11 -27.89
N ASN A 27 -7.88 17.28 -26.58
CA ASN A 27 -9.16 17.62 -25.96
C ASN A 27 -9.12 19.02 -25.33
N LEU A 28 -8.70 20.01 -26.12
CA LEU A 28 -8.70 21.43 -25.75
C LEU A 28 -10.07 22.10 -25.91
N GLU A 29 -11.07 21.37 -26.41
CA GLU A 29 -12.42 21.89 -26.56
C GLU A 29 -12.95 22.41 -25.21
N PRO A 30 -13.36 23.69 -25.15
CA PRO A 30 -13.92 24.27 -23.96
C PRO A 30 -15.33 23.73 -23.76
N VAL A 31 -15.61 23.28 -22.54
CA VAL A 31 -16.92 22.78 -22.14
C VAL A 31 -17.44 23.66 -21.02
N GLU A 32 -18.72 24.00 -21.10
CA GLU A 32 -19.44 24.66 -20.03
C GLU A 32 -19.99 23.61 -19.08
N ILE A 33 -19.71 23.76 -17.78
CA ILE A 33 -20.20 22.84 -16.77
C ILE A 33 -21.27 23.55 -15.95
N ASP A 34 -22.47 23.00 -16.01
CA ASP A 34 -23.59 23.43 -15.18
C ASP A 34 -23.58 22.63 -13.88
N TYR A 35 -23.24 23.31 -12.78
CA TYR A 35 -23.34 22.76 -11.43
C TYR A 35 -24.62 23.26 -10.75
N VAL A 36 -25.05 22.55 -9.70
CA VAL A 36 -26.21 22.93 -8.89
C VAL A 36 -26.11 24.36 -8.33
N LEU A 37 -24.88 24.87 -8.13
CA LEU A 37 -24.59 26.19 -7.57
C LEU A 37 -24.21 27.27 -8.60
N GLY A 38 -24.16 26.95 -9.90
CA GLY A 38 -23.79 27.91 -10.94
C GLY A 38 -23.09 27.29 -12.14
N LYS A 39 -22.71 28.14 -13.10
CA LYS A 39 -22.05 27.74 -14.36
C LYS A 39 -20.57 28.11 -14.34
N LEU A 40 -19.71 27.18 -14.77
CA LEU A 40 -18.29 27.44 -15.01
C LEU A 40 -18.00 27.35 -16.52
N PRO A 41 -17.92 28.50 -17.23
CA PRO A 41 -17.62 28.51 -18.65
C PRO A 41 -16.11 28.38 -18.92
N GLY A 42 -15.75 27.78 -20.06
CA GLY A 42 -14.38 27.83 -20.60
C GLY A 42 -13.38 26.83 -20.00
N LEU A 43 -13.84 25.74 -19.39
CA LEU A 43 -12.94 24.69 -18.89
C LEU A 43 -12.66 23.67 -19.98
N ALA A 44 -11.38 23.33 -20.20
CA ALA A 44 -11.02 22.26 -21.10
C ALA A 44 -11.54 20.91 -20.58
N LEU A 45 -12.20 20.14 -21.44
CA LEU A 45 -12.84 18.85 -21.08
C LEU A 45 -11.92 17.92 -20.29
N TRP A 46 -10.64 17.85 -20.67
CA TRP A 46 -9.70 16.95 -20.01
C TRP A 46 -9.49 17.28 -18.52
N LYS A 47 -9.55 18.57 -18.14
CA LYS A 47 -9.40 19.00 -16.73
C LYS A 47 -10.58 18.49 -15.91
N VAL A 48 -11.78 18.54 -16.48
CA VAL A 48 -13.02 18.10 -15.84
C VAL A 48 -12.99 16.60 -15.61
N LEU A 49 -12.63 15.83 -16.64
CA LEU A 49 -12.51 14.38 -16.55
C LEU A 49 -11.45 13.95 -15.54
N LEU A 50 -10.30 14.64 -15.53
CA LEU A 50 -9.23 14.35 -14.58
C LEU A 50 -9.65 14.66 -13.14
N ALA A 51 -10.33 15.79 -12.91
CA ALA A 51 -10.87 16.14 -11.59
C ALA A 51 -11.92 15.12 -11.12
N ALA A 52 -12.87 14.75 -11.99
CA ALA A 52 -13.89 13.76 -11.67
C ALA A 52 -13.27 12.39 -11.34
N ALA A 53 -12.30 11.94 -12.13
CA ALA A 53 -11.56 10.71 -11.87
C ALA A 53 -10.76 10.79 -10.56
N ALA A 54 -10.11 11.92 -10.27
CA ALA A 54 -9.36 12.12 -9.03
C ALA A 54 -10.27 12.10 -7.79
N ILE A 55 -11.46 12.70 -7.88
CA ILE A 55 -12.46 12.66 -6.81
C ILE A 55 -12.94 11.23 -6.59
N GLY A 56 -13.32 10.52 -7.65
CA GLY A 56 -13.74 9.12 -7.55
C GLY A 56 -12.64 8.21 -6.98
N ALA A 57 -11.41 8.37 -7.46
CA ALA A 57 -10.26 7.61 -6.98
C ALA A 57 -9.95 7.91 -5.51
N SER A 58 -10.02 9.18 -5.09
CA SER A 58 -9.76 9.55 -3.69
C SER A 58 -10.85 9.05 -2.74
N ALA A 59 -12.12 9.09 -3.17
CA ALA A 59 -13.24 8.54 -2.40
C ALA A 59 -13.05 7.05 -2.05
N VAL A 60 -12.47 6.27 -2.96
CA VAL A 60 -12.11 4.86 -2.72
C VAL A 60 -10.77 4.75 -1.98
N TRP A 61 -9.75 5.47 -2.41
CA TRP A 61 -8.39 5.28 -1.91
C TRP A 61 -8.23 5.70 -0.45
N VAL A 62 -8.91 6.74 0.01
CA VAL A 62 -8.80 7.21 1.40
C VAL A 62 -9.21 6.14 2.42
N PRO A 63 -10.43 5.56 2.40
CA PRO A 63 -10.83 4.57 3.42
C PRO A 63 -10.03 3.26 3.32
N PHE A 64 -9.83 2.73 2.10
CA PHE A 64 -9.15 1.46 1.91
C PHE A 64 -7.63 1.57 2.03
N GLY A 65 -7.04 2.64 1.52
CA GLY A 65 -5.61 2.90 1.53
C GLY A 65 -5.07 3.11 2.94
N LEU A 66 -5.78 3.89 3.77
CA LEU A 66 -5.40 4.08 5.18
C LEU A 66 -5.46 2.76 5.97
N SER A 67 -6.50 1.96 5.73
CA SER A 67 -6.67 0.65 6.38
C SER A 67 -5.54 -0.31 5.99
N ALA A 68 -5.22 -0.39 4.69
CA ALA A 68 -4.10 -1.19 4.20
C ALA A 68 -2.75 -0.70 4.75
N LEU A 69 -2.55 0.62 4.87
CA LEU A 69 -1.34 1.21 5.42
C LEU A 69 -1.18 0.83 6.91
N ARG A 70 -2.25 0.96 7.70
CA ARG A 70 -2.27 0.57 9.12
C ARG A 70 -1.95 -0.92 9.29
N MET A 71 -2.64 -1.78 8.53
CA MET A 71 -2.43 -3.22 8.59
C MET A 71 -0.98 -3.59 8.26
N ARG A 72 -0.37 -2.91 7.28
CA ARG A 72 1.04 -3.11 6.93
C ARG A 72 2.01 -2.69 8.04
N LEU A 73 1.69 -1.62 8.79
CA LEU A 73 2.48 -1.20 9.95
C LEU A 73 2.36 -2.18 11.12
N VAL A 74 1.13 -2.67 11.38
CA VAL A 74 0.85 -3.66 12.41
C VAL A 74 1.57 -4.97 12.14
N VAL A 75 1.50 -5.49 10.91
CA VAL A 75 2.24 -6.71 10.50
C VAL A 75 3.74 -6.53 10.68
N ARG A 76 4.28 -5.34 10.36
CA ARG A 76 5.71 -5.05 10.58
C ARG A 76 6.08 -5.06 12.05
N ARG A 77 5.22 -4.57 12.93
CA ARG A 77 5.44 -4.58 14.38
C ARG A 77 5.42 -6.01 14.92
N TYR A 78 4.36 -6.76 14.63
CA TYR A 78 4.24 -8.15 15.08
C TYR A 78 5.39 -9.03 14.59
N ARG A 79 5.87 -8.83 13.36
CA ARG A 79 7.04 -9.57 12.86
C ARG A 79 8.30 -9.30 13.69
N LYS A 80 8.49 -8.07 14.19
CA LYS A 80 9.64 -7.75 15.06
C LYS A 80 9.48 -8.39 16.44
N GLU A 81 8.28 -8.33 17.01
CA GLU A 81 7.97 -8.94 18.32
C GLU A 81 8.14 -10.46 18.27
N MET A 82 7.66 -11.11 17.21
CA MET A 82 7.87 -12.54 16.96
C MET A 82 9.35 -12.93 16.96
N ILE A 83 10.20 -12.19 16.24
CA ILE A 83 11.64 -12.47 16.20
C ILE A 83 12.28 -12.32 17.59
N GLY A 84 11.83 -11.33 18.37
CA GLY A 84 12.29 -11.14 19.75
C GLY A 84 11.92 -12.33 20.63
N LEU A 85 10.65 -12.73 20.63
CA LEU A 85 10.14 -13.86 21.41
C LEU A 85 10.78 -15.19 21.00
N GLU A 86 11.01 -15.40 19.71
CA GLU A 86 11.71 -16.59 19.21
C GLU A 86 13.14 -16.67 19.75
N SER A 87 13.84 -15.54 19.82
CA SER A 87 15.18 -15.47 20.42
C SER A 87 15.21 -15.69 21.94
N GLU A 88 14.12 -15.37 22.64
CA GLU A 88 13.98 -15.62 24.08
C GLU A 88 13.68 -17.11 24.34
N LEU A 89 12.79 -17.71 23.56
CA LEU A 89 12.52 -19.15 23.60
C LEU A 89 13.78 -19.98 23.32
N GLU A 90 14.58 -19.57 22.33
CA GLU A 90 15.82 -20.26 22.00
C GLU A 90 16.85 -20.22 23.14
N LYS A 91 16.87 -19.13 23.93
CA LYS A 91 17.70 -19.01 25.14
C LYS A 91 17.18 -19.84 26.32
N LEU A 92 15.87 -20.08 26.41
CA LEU A 92 15.27 -20.89 27.47
C LEU A 92 15.30 -22.39 27.15
N ARG A 93 15.43 -22.78 25.87
CA ARG A 93 15.51 -24.17 25.42
C ARG A 93 16.65 -25.02 26.02
N PRO A 94 17.86 -24.49 26.28
CA PRO A 94 18.92 -25.26 26.94
C PRO A 94 18.77 -25.37 28.46
N LEU A 95 17.75 -24.76 29.08
CA LEU A 95 17.55 -24.91 30.53
C LEU A 95 17.08 -26.34 30.83
N PRO A 96 17.80 -27.09 31.68
CA PRO A 96 17.39 -28.42 32.09
C PRO A 96 16.04 -28.33 32.79
N VAL A 97 15.07 -29.10 32.32
CA VAL A 97 13.80 -29.29 33.00
C VAL A 97 14.11 -29.96 34.35
N PRO A 98 13.74 -29.37 35.50
CA PRO A 98 14.09 -29.90 36.83
C PRO A 98 13.72 -31.37 37.01
N ASP A 99 12.64 -31.82 36.36
CA ASP A 99 12.12 -33.17 36.51
C ASP A 99 12.91 -34.26 35.75
N MET A 100 13.86 -33.90 34.87
CA MET A 100 14.73 -34.88 34.17
C MET A 100 16.17 -34.94 34.70
N ALA A 101 16.57 -33.98 35.54
CA ALA A 101 17.92 -33.97 36.11
C ALA A 101 18.08 -34.98 37.26
N ASP A 102 17.00 -35.30 37.95
CA ASP A 102 17.00 -36.28 39.05
C ASP A 102 17.13 -37.74 38.57
N GLU A 103 16.81 -38.04 37.30
CA GLU A 103 17.02 -39.38 36.72
C GLU A 103 18.43 -39.58 36.14
N ALA A 104 19.15 -38.50 35.82
CA ALA A 104 20.52 -38.54 35.29
C ALA A 104 21.60 -38.52 36.40
N GLY A 105 21.22 -38.80 37.65
CA GLY A 105 22.10 -39.05 38.79
C GLY A 105 22.94 -40.32 38.60
N VAL A 106 23.91 -40.27 37.70
CA VAL A 106 24.99 -41.24 37.59
C VAL A 106 25.84 -41.13 38.86
N LYS A 107 25.80 -42.21 39.63
CA LYS A 107 26.59 -42.49 40.82
C LYS A 107 28.08 -42.16 40.61
N ALA A 108 28.66 -41.56 41.65
CA ALA A 108 30.09 -41.51 41.90
C ALA A 108 30.72 -42.91 41.94
#